data_AF-A4XMI7-F1
#
_entry.id   AF-A4XMI7-F1
#
_cell.length_a   1.000
_cell.length_b   1.000
_cell.length_c   1.000
_cell.angle_alpha   90.00
_cell.angle_beta   90.00
_cell.angle_gamma   90.00
#
_symmetry.space_group_name_H-M   'P 1'
#
loop_
_entity.id
_entity.type
_entity.pdbx_description
1 polymer ?
#
loop_
_entity_poly.entity_id
_entity_poly.type
_entity_poly.pdbx_seq_one_letter_code
_entity_poly.pdbx_strand_id
1 'polypeptide(L)'
;MKRIKKIISLLIVIPFILLSIVPGGINTAKAAATFSDIDTNFTKQDIERFYSLNLVKGYPNGTFKPNKSISVAEFCKLINNFMGLVREEKVDLNGVNPSAWYYSELAKAKAEGYLNVFVSGQNLDPNRPVLRQEAFAAISMVLKLESKNQSALSKFSDATAVQDKLTNLVSALVEWGFVKGYPDGTIKANKQITRAEVVKLLSSIGAVIVTKPGVYQNIKKEGFVLINSQDVELKEAVIKGNVYINQSVGKGTVTLTNVSIENGKLFVFGGGSNSVKLNNTKVKEVYVANMVSEKVRLSIEGKSEVEHLIVISPASVEQISNDSNVKYITIKDELSEKIAKEVVIKANCEGIHVYSNNVKLNLTSSNVKNLVASDLAKGYEISLNSSKVENVEINSTGKINVDKNSEIAKLTVQALAKDATINSEGNIKTADIYADQIVVNNKTVKKGTNVELKEILEGKTSENQAQNSSSTNSGSVSQITSGSTSLATNGSGQASTGSTQTITKVQAAAQVVSKVATILQLLHGS
;
A
#
# COMPACT_ATOMS: atom_id res chain seq x y z
N MET A 1 -58.02 14.33 30.93
CA MET A 1 -57.38 13.89 29.67
C MET A 1 -55.97 14.46 29.54
N LYS A 2 -54.92 13.83 30.11
CA LYS A 2 -53.50 14.19 29.87
C LYS A 2 -52.43 13.23 30.44
N ARG A 3 -52.70 11.91 30.58
CA ARG A 3 -51.68 10.94 31.04
C ARG A 3 -51.72 9.53 30.40
N ILE A 4 -52.31 9.34 29.22
CA ILE A 4 -52.39 8.02 28.54
C ILE A 4 -51.92 8.11 27.07
N LYS A 5 -50.81 8.80 26.79
CA LYS A 5 -50.21 8.86 25.43
C LYS A 5 -48.69 8.69 25.38
N LYS A 6 -48.07 8.11 26.42
CA LYS A 6 -46.61 7.85 26.43
C LYS A 6 -46.21 6.37 26.51
N ILE A 7 -47.15 5.43 26.39
CA ILE A 7 -46.86 3.99 26.52
C ILE A 7 -47.02 3.21 25.20
N ILE A 8 -47.45 3.85 24.10
CA ILE A 8 -47.76 3.14 22.84
C ILE A 8 -46.63 3.27 21.77
N SER A 9 -45.51 3.93 22.07
CA SER A 9 -44.39 4.07 21.11
C SER A 9 -43.16 3.21 21.44
N LEU A 10 -43.29 2.21 22.30
CA LEU A 10 -42.20 1.34 22.76
C LEU A 10 -42.51 -0.16 22.51
N LEU A 11 -43.10 -0.49 21.35
CA LEU A 11 -43.52 -1.87 21.06
C LEU A 11 -43.47 -2.28 19.57
N ILE A 12 -42.67 -1.60 18.72
CA ILE A 12 -42.50 -1.97 17.30
C ILE A 12 -41.03 -2.00 16.81
N VAL A 13 -40.00 -1.89 17.67
CA VAL A 13 -38.57 -1.88 17.22
C VAL A 13 -37.71 -3.01 17.80
N ILE A 14 -38.32 -4.06 18.36
CA ILE A 14 -37.57 -5.24 18.82
C ILE A 14 -38.39 -6.48 18.42
N PRO A 15 -38.10 -7.06 17.25
CA PRO A 15 -37.31 -8.29 17.27
C PRO A 15 -36.40 -8.44 16.04
N PHE A 16 -35.11 -8.12 16.16
CA PHE A 16 -34.08 -8.61 15.20
C PHE A 16 -32.74 -8.96 15.86
N ILE A 17 -32.73 -9.11 17.19
CA ILE A 17 -31.56 -9.57 17.95
C ILE A 17 -32.06 -10.65 18.92
N LEU A 18 -32.50 -11.77 18.35
CA LEU A 18 -32.67 -13.02 19.07
C LEU A 18 -31.61 -13.98 18.52
N LEU A 19 -30.59 -14.15 19.37
CA LEU A 19 -29.61 -15.23 19.43
C LEU A 19 -29.85 -16.39 18.43
N SER A 20 -29.12 -16.35 17.32
CA SER A 20 -28.51 -17.55 16.76
C SER A 20 -27.16 -17.75 17.44
N ILE A 21 -27.16 -17.97 18.76
CA ILE A 21 -26.08 -18.77 19.34
C ILE A 21 -26.30 -20.13 18.71
N VAL A 22 -25.48 -20.53 17.75
CA VAL A 22 -25.39 -21.92 17.33
C VAL A 22 -24.67 -22.62 18.48
N PRO A 23 -25.36 -23.36 19.37
CA PRO A 23 -24.65 -24.30 20.21
C PRO A 23 -24.01 -25.29 19.24
N GLY A 24 -22.83 -25.81 19.54
CA GLY A 24 -22.19 -26.87 18.75
C GLY A 24 -23.10 -28.09 18.63
N GLY A 25 -24.06 -28.04 17.71
CA GLY A 25 -24.91 -29.13 17.29
C GLY A 25 -23.98 -30.11 16.61
N ILE A 26 -23.94 -31.31 17.16
CA ILE A 26 -23.40 -32.52 16.56
C ILE A 26 -23.81 -32.52 15.09
N ASN A 27 -22.87 -32.16 14.21
CA ASN A 27 -23.04 -32.28 12.79
C ASN A 27 -23.27 -33.77 12.54
N THR A 28 -24.49 -34.17 12.16
CA THR A 28 -24.67 -35.42 11.45
C THR A 28 -23.84 -35.27 10.17
N ALA A 29 -22.64 -35.85 10.20
CA ALA A 29 -21.64 -35.70 9.17
C ALA A 29 -22.25 -36.06 7.81
N LYS A 30 -22.52 -35.05 6.99
CA LYS A 30 -22.60 -35.26 5.55
C LYS A 30 -21.22 -35.78 5.18
N ALA A 31 -21.13 -37.05 4.78
CA ALA A 31 -19.86 -37.73 4.52
C ALA A 31 -18.95 -36.78 3.73
N ALA A 32 -17.83 -36.37 4.34
CA ALA A 32 -16.79 -35.67 3.62
C ALA A 32 -16.45 -36.58 2.43
N ALA A 33 -16.57 -36.09 1.20
CA ALA A 33 -16.12 -36.89 0.07
C ALA A 33 -14.61 -37.08 0.24
N THR A 34 -14.22 -38.26 0.70
CA THR A 34 -12.83 -38.66 0.89
C THR A 34 -12.29 -39.07 -0.47
N PHE A 35 -11.20 -38.45 -0.91
CA PHE A 35 -10.50 -38.89 -2.11
C PHE A 35 -9.90 -40.28 -1.87
N SER A 36 -10.06 -41.19 -2.84
CA SER A 36 -9.64 -42.59 -2.67
C SER A 36 -8.12 -42.80 -2.59
N ASP A 37 -7.32 -41.77 -2.88
CA ASP A 37 -5.86 -41.85 -3.05
C ASP A 37 -5.07 -40.97 -2.06
N ILE A 38 -5.69 -40.53 -0.96
CA ILE A 38 -5.02 -39.68 0.05
C ILE A 38 -4.85 -40.33 1.43
N ASP A 39 -5.40 -41.52 1.66
CA ASP A 39 -5.48 -42.11 3.00
C ASP A 39 -4.13 -42.31 3.70
N THR A 40 -3.09 -42.66 2.95
CA THR A 40 -1.72 -42.86 3.45
C THR A 40 -0.84 -41.63 3.23
N ASN A 41 -1.39 -40.53 2.69
CA ASN A 41 -0.62 -39.34 2.36
C ASN A 41 -0.46 -38.44 3.59
N PHE A 42 0.78 -38.01 3.89
CA PHE A 42 1.06 -37.11 5.02
C PHE A 42 0.35 -35.73 4.93
N THR A 43 -0.18 -35.36 3.76
CA THR A 43 -0.95 -34.13 3.52
C THR A 43 -2.47 -34.33 3.56
N LYS A 44 -2.96 -35.52 3.92
CA LYS A 44 -4.39 -35.86 3.96
C LYS A 44 -5.23 -34.77 4.64
N GLN A 45 -4.86 -34.38 5.86
CA GLN A 45 -5.60 -33.39 6.63
C GLN A 45 -5.64 -32.01 5.96
N ASP A 46 -4.54 -31.62 5.31
CA ASP A 46 -4.47 -30.35 4.57
C ASP A 46 -5.37 -30.37 3.34
N ILE A 47 -5.41 -31.49 2.62
CA ILE A 47 -6.26 -31.71 1.45
C ILE A 47 -7.74 -31.71 1.86
N GLU A 48 -8.11 -32.45 2.90
CA GLU A 48 -9.48 -32.50 3.43
C GLU A 48 -9.95 -31.13 3.90
N ARG A 49 -9.08 -30.38 4.59
CA ARG A 49 -9.33 -28.99 4.98
C ARG A 49 -9.62 -28.12 3.76
N PHE A 50 -8.75 -28.12 2.76
CA PHE A 50 -8.93 -27.30 1.55
C PHE A 50 -10.18 -27.71 0.77
N TYR A 51 -10.52 -28.99 0.75
CA TYR A 51 -11.74 -29.49 0.12
C TYR A 51 -12.99 -28.99 0.86
N SER A 52 -13.01 -29.07 2.19
CA SER A 52 -14.13 -28.60 3.02
C SER A 52 -14.39 -27.09 2.90
N LEU A 53 -13.34 -26.33 2.61
CA LEU A 53 -13.38 -24.88 2.36
C LEU A 53 -13.71 -24.54 0.90
N ASN A 54 -13.95 -25.54 0.03
CA ASN A 54 -14.16 -25.40 -1.41
C ASN A 54 -12.99 -24.76 -2.18
N LEU A 55 -11.76 -24.86 -1.67
CA LEU A 55 -10.57 -24.30 -2.31
C LEU A 55 -9.96 -25.23 -3.36
N VAL A 56 -10.14 -26.54 -3.18
CA VAL A 56 -9.71 -27.58 -4.12
C VAL A 56 -10.87 -28.48 -4.51
N LYS A 57 -10.74 -29.12 -5.68
CA LYS A 57 -11.60 -30.20 -6.14
C LYS A 57 -10.70 -31.36 -6.59
N GLY A 58 -11.22 -32.59 -6.48
CA GLY A 58 -10.61 -33.77 -7.09
C GLY A 58 -10.96 -33.89 -8.57
N TYR A 59 -10.46 -34.95 -9.18
CA TYR A 59 -10.78 -35.34 -10.54
C TYR A 59 -12.14 -36.06 -10.59
N PRO A 60 -12.80 -36.12 -11.76
CA PRO A 60 -14.11 -36.77 -11.92
C PRO A 60 -14.14 -38.25 -11.49
N ASN A 61 -12.98 -38.92 -11.46
CA ASN A 61 -12.83 -40.30 -11.03
C ASN A 61 -12.70 -40.47 -9.49
N GLY A 62 -12.93 -39.43 -8.70
CA GLY A 62 -12.88 -39.50 -7.23
C GLY A 62 -11.48 -39.41 -6.61
N THR A 63 -10.44 -39.16 -7.40
CA THR A 63 -9.04 -39.04 -6.92
C THR A 63 -8.60 -37.59 -6.77
N PHE A 64 -7.64 -37.30 -5.90
CA PHE A 64 -6.97 -36.00 -5.78
C PHE A 64 -5.66 -35.92 -6.58
N LYS A 65 -5.00 -37.06 -6.76
CA LYS A 65 -3.66 -37.25 -7.35
C LYS A 65 -2.57 -36.45 -6.62
N PRO A 66 -2.34 -36.70 -5.32
CA PRO A 66 -1.46 -35.87 -4.49
C PRO A 66 -0.02 -35.78 -5.01
N ASN A 67 0.51 -36.87 -5.55
CA ASN A 67 1.89 -36.96 -6.03
C ASN A 67 2.07 -36.50 -7.49
N LYS A 68 0.98 -36.13 -8.18
CA LYS A 68 1.06 -35.59 -9.54
C LYS A 68 1.62 -34.16 -9.48
N SER A 69 2.57 -33.85 -10.35
CA SER A 69 3.00 -32.46 -10.58
C SER A 69 1.81 -31.60 -11.00
N ILE A 70 1.69 -30.42 -10.39
CA ILE A 70 0.64 -29.46 -10.73
C ILE A 70 1.03 -28.67 -11.98
N SER A 71 0.09 -28.45 -12.90
CA SER A 71 0.33 -27.59 -14.07
C SER A 71 0.21 -26.11 -13.70
N VAL A 72 0.74 -25.20 -14.54
CA VAL A 72 0.60 -23.75 -14.33
C VAL A 72 -0.88 -23.34 -14.22
N ALA A 73 -1.74 -23.86 -15.09
CA ALA A 73 -3.19 -23.60 -15.07
C ALA A 73 -3.84 -24.09 -13.76
N GLU A 74 -3.55 -25.32 -13.34
CA GLU A 74 -4.08 -25.88 -12.08
C GLU A 74 -3.55 -25.11 -10.86
N PHE A 75 -2.29 -24.68 -10.89
CA PHE A 75 -1.67 -23.88 -9.85
C PHE A 75 -2.31 -22.50 -9.72
N CYS A 76 -2.48 -21.78 -10.85
CA CYS A 76 -3.12 -20.46 -10.85
C CYS A 76 -4.53 -20.54 -10.26
N LYS A 77 -5.32 -21.55 -10.65
CA LYS A 77 -6.66 -21.79 -10.07
C LYS A 77 -6.64 -21.98 -8.56
N LEU A 78 -5.69 -22.77 -8.05
CA LEU A 78 -5.55 -23.01 -6.62
C LEU A 78 -5.18 -21.72 -5.86
N ILE A 79 -4.25 -20.94 -6.39
CA ILE A 79 -3.86 -19.65 -5.80
C ILE A 79 -5.01 -18.64 -5.83
N ASN A 80 -5.72 -18.54 -6.96
CA ASN A 80 -6.90 -17.69 -7.11
C ASN A 80 -7.96 -18.02 -6.06
N ASN A 81 -8.26 -19.30 -5.84
CA ASN A 81 -9.21 -19.73 -4.82
C ASN A 81 -8.71 -19.41 -3.40
N PHE A 82 -7.44 -19.71 -3.11
CA PHE A 82 -6.84 -19.46 -1.80
C PHE A 82 -6.88 -17.96 -1.43
N MET A 83 -6.53 -17.09 -2.38
CA MET A 83 -6.53 -15.64 -2.21
C MET A 83 -7.86 -14.96 -2.54
N GLY A 84 -8.89 -15.71 -2.95
CA GLY A 84 -10.19 -15.17 -3.33
C GLY A 84 -10.10 -14.06 -4.39
N LEU A 85 -9.31 -14.28 -5.44
CA LEU A 85 -9.07 -13.31 -6.52
C LEU A 85 -10.23 -13.30 -7.51
N VAL A 86 -10.63 -12.10 -7.96
CA VAL A 86 -11.76 -11.93 -8.88
C VAL A 86 -11.47 -10.98 -10.04
N ARG A 87 -10.49 -10.06 -9.91
CA ARG A 87 -10.12 -9.15 -11.01
C ARG A 87 -9.50 -9.94 -12.15
N GLU A 88 -9.87 -9.62 -13.38
CA GLU A 88 -9.32 -10.23 -14.59
C GLU A 88 -8.69 -9.16 -15.48
N GLU A 89 -7.55 -9.50 -16.08
CA GLU A 89 -6.90 -8.72 -17.13
C GLU A 89 -6.74 -9.59 -18.37
N LYS A 90 -6.91 -9.01 -19.56
CA LYS A 90 -6.76 -9.73 -20.83
C LYS A 90 -5.36 -10.37 -20.88
N VAL A 91 -5.32 -11.68 -21.12
CA VAL A 91 -4.08 -12.42 -21.37
C VAL A 91 -3.86 -12.49 -22.88
N ASP A 92 -2.77 -11.88 -23.33
CA ASP A 92 -2.33 -11.86 -24.72
C ASP A 92 -0.93 -12.48 -24.81
N LEU A 93 -0.88 -13.82 -24.75
CA LEU A 93 0.35 -14.62 -24.72
C LEU A 93 0.23 -15.80 -25.67
N ASN A 94 1.33 -16.16 -26.33
CA ASN A 94 1.43 -17.35 -27.16
C ASN A 94 1.25 -18.61 -26.30
N GLY A 95 0.46 -19.57 -26.78
CA GLY A 95 0.16 -20.82 -26.07
C GLY A 95 -1.05 -20.73 -25.12
N VAL A 96 -1.65 -19.55 -24.97
CA VAL A 96 -2.88 -19.36 -24.21
C VAL A 96 -4.08 -19.35 -25.16
N ASN A 97 -5.02 -20.28 -24.97
CA ASN A 97 -6.29 -20.31 -25.70
C ASN A 97 -7.38 -19.56 -24.91
N PRO A 98 -7.95 -18.46 -25.44
CA PRO A 98 -9.02 -17.69 -24.79
C PRO A 98 -10.30 -18.48 -24.48
N SER A 99 -10.56 -19.58 -25.19
CA SER A 99 -11.73 -20.44 -24.98
C SER A 99 -11.47 -21.60 -24.01
N ALA A 100 -10.24 -21.76 -23.50
CA ALA A 100 -9.91 -22.85 -22.60
C ALA A 100 -10.42 -22.60 -21.17
N TRP A 101 -10.71 -23.68 -20.43
CA TRP A 101 -11.22 -23.62 -19.06
C TRP A 101 -10.35 -22.80 -18.10
N TYR A 102 -9.04 -22.72 -18.38
CA TYR A 102 -8.06 -22.04 -17.53
C TYR A 102 -7.92 -20.55 -17.85
N TYR A 103 -8.54 -20.03 -18.91
CA TYR A 103 -8.27 -18.66 -19.37
C TYR A 103 -8.56 -17.63 -18.28
N SER A 104 -9.75 -17.70 -17.65
CA SER A 104 -10.11 -16.84 -16.51
C SER A 104 -9.12 -16.95 -15.35
N GLU A 105 -8.55 -18.13 -15.11
CA GLU A 105 -7.57 -18.32 -14.04
C GLU A 105 -6.23 -17.63 -14.33
N LEU A 106 -5.79 -17.66 -15.60
CA LEU A 106 -4.62 -16.92 -16.04
C LEU A 106 -4.89 -15.40 -16.08
N ALA A 107 -6.10 -15.00 -16.44
CA ALA A 107 -6.50 -13.58 -16.46
C ALA A 107 -6.46 -12.96 -15.05
N LYS A 108 -6.87 -13.71 -14.02
CA LYS A 108 -6.71 -13.30 -12.61
C LYS A 108 -5.24 -13.26 -12.20
N ALA A 109 -4.48 -14.29 -12.58
CA ALA A 109 -3.04 -14.32 -12.31
C ALA A 109 -2.29 -13.15 -12.97
N LYS A 110 -2.73 -12.73 -14.16
CA LYS A 110 -2.19 -11.59 -14.90
C LYS A 110 -2.52 -10.29 -14.17
N ALA A 111 -3.78 -10.12 -13.77
CA ALA A 111 -4.24 -8.94 -13.05
C ALA A 111 -3.43 -8.73 -11.76
N GLU A 112 -3.12 -9.79 -11.00
CA GLU A 112 -2.29 -9.74 -9.79
C GLU A 112 -0.76 -9.80 -10.06
N GLY A 113 -0.35 -9.79 -11.34
CA GLY A 113 1.05 -9.75 -11.76
C GLY A 113 1.83 -11.06 -11.60
N TYR A 114 1.35 -12.03 -10.82
CA TYR A 114 2.11 -13.26 -10.55
C TYR A 114 2.16 -14.23 -11.75
N LEU A 115 1.33 -14.04 -12.78
CA LEU A 115 1.44 -14.81 -14.03
C LEU A 115 2.82 -14.68 -14.66
N ASN A 116 3.46 -13.50 -14.54
CA ASN A 116 4.75 -13.20 -15.13
C ASN A 116 5.88 -14.13 -14.65
N VAL A 117 5.72 -14.80 -13.51
CA VAL A 117 6.67 -15.81 -13.01
C VAL A 117 6.80 -16.99 -13.98
N PHE A 118 5.72 -17.34 -14.70
CA PHE A 118 5.67 -18.51 -15.56
C PHE A 118 5.95 -18.20 -17.04
N VAL A 119 5.99 -16.91 -17.40
CA VAL A 119 6.10 -16.45 -18.79
C VAL A 119 7.57 -16.39 -19.21
N SER A 120 7.84 -16.86 -20.43
CA SER A 120 9.16 -16.76 -21.07
C SER A 120 9.04 -15.97 -22.37
N GLY A 121 9.45 -14.70 -22.35
CA GLY A 121 9.21 -13.77 -23.45
C GLY A 121 7.70 -13.51 -23.62
N GLN A 122 7.12 -13.95 -24.74
CA GLN A 122 5.67 -13.90 -25.00
C GLN A 122 5.00 -15.28 -24.92
N ASN A 123 5.71 -16.31 -24.47
CA ASN A 123 5.23 -17.68 -24.46
C ASN A 123 4.83 -18.13 -23.05
N LEU A 124 3.72 -18.85 -22.98
CA LEU A 124 3.28 -19.56 -21.79
C LEU A 124 2.63 -20.88 -22.23
N ASP A 125 3.13 -22.01 -21.71
CA ASP A 125 2.41 -23.28 -21.75
C ASP A 125 1.63 -23.46 -20.44
N PRO A 126 0.29 -23.37 -20.44
CA PRO A 126 -0.53 -23.52 -19.23
C PRO A 126 -0.54 -24.96 -18.68
N ASN A 127 -0.17 -25.96 -19.48
CA ASN A 127 -0.23 -27.37 -19.11
C ASN A 127 1.11 -27.91 -18.58
N ARG A 128 2.21 -27.16 -18.75
CA ARG A 128 3.51 -27.58 -18.21
C ARG A 128 3.49 -27.66 -16.69
N PRO A 129 4.26 -28.58 -16.08
CA PRO A 129 4.48 -28.61 -14.64
C PRO A 129 5.11 -27.32 -14.10
N VAL A 130 4.74 -26.95 -12.88
CA VAL A 130 5.33 -25.82 -12.14
C VAL A 130 6.59 -26.27 -11.40
N LEU A 131 7.66 -25.46 -11.45
CA LEU A 131 8.86 -25.65 -10.63
C LEU A 131 8.66 -25.10 -9.21
N ARG A 132 9.35 -25.68 -8.22
CA ARG A 132 9.25 -25.21 -6.82
C ARG A 132 9.59 -23.74 -6.65
N GLN A 133 10.65 -23.25 -7.30
CA GLN A 133 11.00 -21.82 -7.23
C GLN A 133 9.94 -20.91 -7.83
N GLU A 134 9.28 -21.33 -8.93
CA GLU A 134 8.19 -20.57 -9.54
C GLU A 134 6.97 -20.53 -8.61
N ALA A 135 6.62 -21.66 -8.00
CA ALA A 135 5.52 -21.71 -7.03
C ALA A 135 5.78 -20.81 -5.82
N PHE A 136 7.00 -20.84 -5.26
CA PHE A 136 7.37 -20.00 -4.12
C PHE A 136 7.33 -18.52 -4.50
N ALA A 137 7.90 -18.16 -5.67
CA ALA A 137 7.88 -16.79 -6.13
C ALA A 137 6.46 -16.26 -6.35
N ALA A 138 5.60 -17.04 -7.03
CA ALA A 138 4.21 -16.66 -7.27
C ALA A 138 3.40 -16.50 -5.97
N ILE A 139 3.59 -17.40 -4.99
CA ILE A 139 2.95 -17.30 -3.67
C ILE A 139 3.44 -16.05 -2.92
N SER A 140 4.73 -15.75 -2.93
CA SER A 140 5.26 -14.51 -2.32
C SER A 140 4.68 -13.26 -2.96
N MET A 141 4.59 -13.23 -4.29
CA MET A 141 4.04 -12.08 -5.02
C MET A 141 2.57 -11.83 -4.65
N VAL A 142 1.72 -12.86 -4.72
CA VAL A 142 0.28 -12.68 -4.48
C VAL A 142 -0.02 -12.34 -3.00
N LEU A 143 0.83 -12.78 -2.08
CA LEU A 143 0.75 -12.43 -0.66
C LEU A 143 1.42 -11.09 -0.32
N LYS A 144 2.01 -10.40 -1.30
CA LYS A 144 2.83 -9.19 -1.13
C LYS A 144 3.89 -9.34 -0.03
N LEU A 145 4.59 -10.48 -0.03
CA LEU A 145 5.69 -10.73 0.91
C LEU A 145 6.98 -10.13 0.39
N GLU A 146 7.63 -9.37 1.27
CA GLU A 146 8.93 -8.75 1.02
C GLU A 146 9.99 -9.47 1.86
N SER A 147 11.13 -9.76 1.24
CA SER A 147 12.31 -10.25 1.94
C SER A 147 13.08 -9.06 2.52
N LYS A 148 13.44 -9.16 3.80
CA LYS A 148 14.32 -8.19 4.48
C LYS A 148 15.76 -8.69 4.58
N ASN A 149 16.00 -9.95 4.24
CA ASN A 149 17.29 -10.61 4.32
C ASN A 149 17.58 -11.41 3.03
N GLN A 150 18.28 -10.78 2.10
CA GLN A 150 18.69 -11.42 0.83
C GLN A 150 19.57 -12.66 1.03
N SER A 151 20.15 -12.86 2.22
CA SER A 151 20.93 -14.03 2.58
C SER A 151 20.09 -15.19 3.15
N ALA A 152 18.75 -15.07 3.21
CA ALA A 152 17.90 -16.12 3.77
C ALA A 152 18.06 -17.50 3.10
N LEU A 153 18.48 -17.53 1.82
CA LEU A 153 18.74 -18.77 1.08
C LEU A 153 20.09 -19.40 1.36
N SER A 154 21.05 -18.68 1.97
CA SER A 154 22.43 -19.16 2.19
C SER A 154 22.52 -20.43 3.04
N LYS A 155 21.47 -20.77 3.79
CA LYS A 155 21.36 -22.02 4.53
C LYS A 155 21.12 -23.26 3.65
N PHE A 156 20.79 -23.08 2.38
CA PHE A 156 20.57 -24.18 1.44
C PHE A 156 21.80 -24.42 0.58
N SER A 157 22.22 -25.68 0.48
CA SER A 157 23.42 -26.06 -0.29
C SER A 157 23.26 -25.88 -1.80
N ASP A 158 22.02 -25.86 -2.30
CA ASP A 158 21.65 -25.65 -3.71
C ASP A 158 21.04 -24.26 -3.97
N ALA A 159 21.31 -23.26 -3.12
CA ALA A 159 20.72 -21.92 -3.24
C ALA A 159 20.97 -21.27 -4.60
N THR A 160 22.12 -21.54 -5.23
CA THR A 160 22.50 -21.04 -6.57
C THR A 160 21.63 -21.57 -7.70
N ALA A 161 20.80 -22.60 -7.45
CA ALA A 161 19.84 -23.10 -8.43
C ALA A 161 18.57 -22.23 -8.54
N VAL A 162 18.36 -21.30 -7.61
CA VAL A 162 17.29 -20.30 -7.68
C VAL A 162 17.69 -19.22 -8.68
N GLN A 163 16.81 -18.90 -9.61
CA GLN A 163 17.06 -17.82 -10.58
C GLN A 163 17.16 -16.47 -9.87
N ASP A 164 18.14 -15.65 -10.24
CA ASP A 164 18.42 -14.34 -9.60
C ASP A 164 17.17 -13.46 -9.47
N LYS A 165 16.36 -13.38 -10.54
CA LYS A 165 15.10 -12.60 -10.55
C LYS A 165 14.04 -13.10 -9.56
N LEU A 166 14.14 -14.34 -9.09
CA LEU A 166 13.23 -14.96 -8.13
C LEU A 166 13.80 -14.99 -6.71
N THR A 167 15.09 -14.71 -6.52
CA THR A 167 15.80 -14.84 -5.24
C THR A 167 15.10 -14.10 -4.11
N ASN A 168 14.73 -12.83 -4.30
CA ASN A 168 14.05 -12.04 -3.26
C ASN A 168 12.67 -12.62 -2.91
N LEU A 169 11.92 -13.07 -3.91
CA LEU A 169 10.59 -13.63 -3.71
C LEU A 169 10.66 -14.98 -2.99
N VAL A 170 11.59 -15.86 -3.38
CA VAL A 170 11.79 -17.14 -2.71
C VAL A 170 12.29 -16.94 -1.27
N SER A 171 13.20 -15.99 -1.06
CA SER A 171 13.73 -15.63 0.27
C SER A 171 12.63 -15.22 1.24
N ALA A 172 11.60 -14.50 0.77
CA ALA A 172 10.51 -14.04 1.63
C ALA A 172 9.79 -15.21 2.34
N LEU A 173 9.42 -16.28 1.62
CA LEU A 173 8.78 -17.45 2.24
C LEU A 173 9.69 -18.21 3.20
N VAL A 174 11.00 -18.15 2.95
CA VAL A 174 12.01 -18.77 3.81
C VAL A 174 12.17 -17.96 5.12
N GLU A 175 12.17 -16.64 5.04
CA GLU A 175 12.20 -15.73 6.20
C GLU A 175 10.95 -15.85 7.07
N TRP A 176 9.78 -15.95 6.44
CA TRP A 176 8.52 -16.21 7.15
C TRP A 176 8.43 -17.63 7.73
N GLY A 177 9.41 -18.51 7.43
CA GLY A 177 9.50 -19.85 8.00
C GLY A 177 8.57 -20.89 7.37
N PHE A 178 7.83 -20.52 6.31
CA PHE A 178 6.93 -21.42 5.59
C PHE A 178 7.69 -22.42 4.71
N VAL A 179 8.87 -22.02 4.19
CA VAL A 179 9.76 -22.89 3.41
C VAL A 179 11.01 -23.21 4.22
N LYS A 180 11.14 -24.49 4.60
CA LYS A 180 12.27 -25.01 5.40
C LYS A 180 13.30 -25.81 4.62
N GLY A 181 13.03 -26.11 3.34
CA GLY A 181 13.85 -27.03 2.53
C GLY A 181 13.63 -28.51 2.89
N TYR A 182 14.53 -29.35 2.41
CA TYR A 182 14.54 -30.80 2.62
C TYR A 182 15.55 -31.18 3.71
N PRO A 183 15.43 -32.39 4.30
CA PRO A 183 16.37 -32.88 5.32
C PRO A 183 17.84 -32.95 4.85
N ASP A 184 18.07 -33.05 3.55
CA ASP A 184 19.41 -33.02 2.92
C ASP A 184 20.01 -31.60 2.82
N GLY A 185 19.32 -30.58 3.37
CA GLY A 185 19.77 -29.19 3.34
C GLY A 185 19.51 -28.46 2.02
N THR A 186 18.74 -29.06 1.10
CA THR A 186 18.44 -28.44 -0.21
C THR A 186 17.05 -27.79 -0.26
N ILE A 187 16.82 -26.85 -1.17
CA ILE A 187 15.50 -26.29 -1.49
C ILE A 187 14.85 -26.98 -2.70
N LYS A 188 15.66 -27.62 -3.55
CA LYS A 188 15.31 -28.31 -4.80
C LYS A 188 14.57 -27.38 -5.76
N ALA A 189 15.13 -26.20 -6.03
CA ALA A 189 14.50 -25.12 -6.78
C ALA A 189 13.87 -25.56 -8.12
N ASN A 190 14.57 -26.42 -8.87
CA ASN A 190 14.18 -26.92 -10.19
C ASN A 190 13.33 -28.21 -10.18
N LYS A 191 12.99 -28.75 -9.00
CA LYS A 191 12.08 -29.90 -8.92
C LYS A 191 10.66 -29.43 -9.24
N GLN A 192 9.91 -30.23 -10.00
CA GLN A 192 8.49 -30.01 -10.20
C GLN A 192 7.74 -30.17 -8.87
N ILE A 193 6.83 -29.24 -8.58
CA ILE A 193 6.06 -29.27 -7.34
C ILE A 193 4.76 -30.07 -7.53
N THR A 194 4.45 -30.93 -6.57
CA THR A 194 3.24 -31.75 -6.57
C THR A 194 2.03 -30.98 -6.04
N ARG A 195 0.82 -31.43 -6.41
CA ARG A 195 -0.45 -30.85 -5.90
C ARG A 195 -0.51 -30.87 -4.37
N ALA A 196 -0.09 -31.97 -3.74
CA ALA A 196 -0.05 -32.10 -2.29
C ALA A 196 0.95 -31.15 -1.63
N GLU A 197 2.16 -30.97 -2.21
CA GLU A 197 3.15 -30.04 -1.68
C GLU A 197 2.64 -28.59 -1.70
N VAL A 198 1.93 -28.17 -2.76
CA VAL A 198 1.33 -26.83 -2.82
C VAL A 198 0.24 -26.66 -1.76
N VAL A 199 -0.70 -27.61 -1.65
CA VAL A 199 -1.75 -27.55 -0.64
C VAL A 199 -1.16 -27.54 0.78
N LYS A 200 -0.13 -28.35 1.04
CA LYS A 200 0.57 -28.35 2.32
C LYS A 200 1.16 -26.98 2.65
N LEU A 201 1.84 -26.36 1.70
CA LEU A 201 2.42 -25.04 1.86
C LEU A 201 1.35 -23.98 2.13
N LEU A 202 0.29 -23.93 1.31
CA LEU A 202 -0.80 -22.97 1.50
C LEU A 202 -1.56 -23.19 2.81
N SER A 203 -1.74 -24.44 3.25
CA SER A 203 -2.35 -24.78 4.54
C SER A 203 -1.50 -24.30 5.72
N SER A 204 -0.17 -24.37 5.61
CA SER A 204 0.76 -23.82 6.60
C SER A 204 0.76 -22.29 6.61
N ILE A 205 0.57 -21.65 5.45
CA ILE A 205 0.49 -20.19 5.33
C ILE A 205 -0.82 -19.67 5.92
N GLY A 206 -1.95 -20.16 5.39
CA GLY A 206 -3.29 -19.77 5.82
C GLY A 206 -3.70 -20.50 7.09
N ALA A 207 -3.21 -20.05 8.25
CA ALA A 207 -3.57 -20.59 9.55
C ALA A 207 -5.08 -20.53 9.81
N VAL A 208 -5.74 -19.47 9.32
CA VAL A 208 -7.21 -19.33 9.30
C VAL A 208 -7.64 -18.88 7.91
N ILE A 209 -8.63 -19.56 7.33
CA ILE A 209 -9.20 -19.21 6.04
C ILE A 209 -10.72 -19.18 6.20
N VAL A 210 -11.30 -18.00 6.04
CA VAL A 210 -12.72 -17.73 6.19
C VAL A 210 -13.36 -17.70 4.81
N THR A 211 -14.14 -18.73 4.48
CA THR A 211 -14.84 -18.85 3.19
C THR A 211 -16.36 -18.74 3.30
N LYS A 212 -16.88 -18.46 4.50
CA LYS A 212 -18.31 -18.29 4.78
C LYS A 212 -18.54 -17.06 5.67
N PRO A 213 -19.71 -16.41 5.60
CA PRO A 213 -20.09 -15.37 6.53
C PRO A 213 -20.18 -15.88 7.96
N GLY A 214 -20.02 -14.98 8.93
CA GLY A 214 -20.22 -15.29 10.34
C GLY A 214 -19.19 -14.68 11.28
N VAL A 215 -19.32 -15.02 12.56
CA VAL A 215 -18.43 -14.57 13.63
C VAL A 215 -17.38 -15.64 13.90
N TYR A 216 -16.12 -15.23 13.86
CA TYR A 216 -14.95 -16.04 14.15
C TYR A 216 -14.26 -15.46 15.37
N GLN A 217 -14.15 -16.23 16.46
CA GLN A 217 -13.67 -15.69 17.73
C GLN A 217 -12.60 -16.53 18.40
N ASN A 218 -11.88 -15.94 19.35
CA ASN A 218 -10.86 -16.61 20.17
C ASN A 218 -9.68 -17.19 19.36
N ILE A 219 -9.29 -16.50 18.28
CA ILE A 219 -8.20 -16.95 17.41
C ILE A 219 -6.87 -16.53 18.00
N LYS A 220 -6.04 -17.50 18.40
CA LYS A 220 -4.63 -17.29 18.79
C LYS A 220 -3.75 -18.20 17.95
N LYS A 221 -3.21 -17.67 16.84
CA LYS A 221 -2.48 -18.45 15.84
C LYS A 221 -1.29 -17.68 15.28
N GLU A 222 -0.25 -18.44 14.93
CA GLU A 222 0.84 -17.99 14.08
C GLU A 222 0.54 -18.38 12.64
N GLY A 223 0.92 -17.50 11.70
CA GLY A 223 0.56 -17.61 10.29
C GLY A 223 -0.52 -16.62 9.90
N PHE A 224 -0.99 -16.74 8.66
CA PHE A 224 -1.85 -15.73 8.04
C PHE A 224 -3.33 -16.05 8.20
N VAL A 225 -4.13 -14.98 8.26
CA VAL A 225 -5.59 -15.05 8.24
C VAL A 225 -6.08 -14.54 6.90
N LEU A 226 -6.86 -15.34 6.17
CA LEU A 226 -7.45 -14.97 4.88
C LEU A 226 -8.97 -14.90 5.02
N ILE A 227 -9.54 -13.74 4.71
CA ILE A 227 -10.98 -13.48 4.73
C ILE A 227 -11.46 -13.38 3.29
N ASN A 228 -12.13 -14.43 2.82
CA ASN A 228 -12.63 -14.61 1.46
C ASN A 228 -14.17 -14.61 1.40
N SER A 229 -14.84 -14.06 2.41
CA SER A 229 -16.29 -14.03 2.50
C SER A 229 -16.78 -12.69 3.04
N GLN A 230 -17.93 -12.27 2.53
CA GLN A 230 -18.64 -11.11 3.04
C GLN A 230 -19.25 -11.40 4.41
N ASP A 231 -19.53 -10.34 5.16
CA ASP A 231 -20.27 -10.35 6.43
C ASP A 231 -19.57 -11.22 7.49
N VAL A 232 -18.29 -10.90 7.68
CA VAL A 232 -17.40 -11.57 8.63
C VAL A 232 -17.08 -10.64 9.79
N GLU A 233 -17.19 -11.16 11.01
CA GLU A 233 -16.61 -10.53 12.19
C GLU A 233 -15.51 -11.42 12.75
N LEU A 234 -14.30 -10.89 12.85
CA LEU A 234 -13.20 -11.52 13.57
C LEU A 234 -13.09 -10.86 14.96
N LYS A 235 -13.26 -11.66 16.01
CA LYS A 235 -13.40 -11.17 17.39
C LYS A 235 -12.39 -11.80 18.33
N GLU A 236 -11.87 -11.03 19.29
CA GLU A 236 -11.00 -11.57 20.36
C GLU A 236 -9.81 -12.38 19.81
N ALA A 237 -9.08 -11.80 18.86
CA ALA A 237 -8.02 -12.49 18.13
C ALA A 237 -6.64 -11.88 18.38
N VAL A 238 -5.63 -12.73 18.49
CA VAL A 238 -4.20 -12.37 18.46
C VAL A 238 -3.56 -13.14 17.32
N ILE A 239 -3.11 -12.41 16.30
CA ILE A 239 -2.63 -12.96 15.03
C ILE A 239 -1.17 -12.57 14.89
N LYS A 240 -0.28 -13.56 14.88
CA LYS A 240 1.14 -13.35 14.60
C LYS A 240 1.41 -13.62 13.13
N GLY A 241 1.24 -12.59 12.31
CA GLY A 241 1.30 -12.68 10.86
C GLY A 241 0.31 -11.73 10.18
N ASN A 242 0.22 -11.83 8.86
CA ASN A 242 -0.63 -10.97 8.06
C ASN A 242 -2.11 -11.37 8.10
N VAL A 243 -2.98 -10.38 7.99
CA VAL A 243 -4.42 -10.55 7.79
C VAL A 243 -4.80 -10.01 6.42
N TYR A 244 -5.54 -10.77 5.63
CA TYR A 244 -5.96 -10.41 4.29
C TYR A 244 -7.48 -10.36 4.21
N ILE A 245 -8.03 -9.18 3.94
CA ILE A 245 -9.42 -8.98 3.50
C ILE A 245 -9.39 -9.02 1.97
N ASN A 246 -9.67 -10.19 1.41
CA ASN A 246 -9.43 -10.47 0.00
C ASN A 246 -10.54 -9.96 -0.92
N GLN A 247 -10.26 -9.89 -2.22
CA GLN A 247 -11.14 -9.29 -3.23
C GLN A 247 -12.54 -9.93 -3.29
N SER A 248 -12.62 -11.24 -3.05
CA SER A 248 -13.88 -11.99 -2.97
C SER A 248 -14.86 -11.49 -1.90
N VAL A 249 -14.41 -10.68 -0.93
CA VAL A 249 -15.31 -9.94 -0.03
C VAL A 249 -16.21 -8.97 -0.81
N GLY A 250 -15.78 -8.51 -1.99
CA GLY A 250 -16.54 -7.61 -2.84
C GLY A 250 -16.91 -6.33 -2.08
N LYS A 251 -18.19 -5.93 -2.11
CA LYS A 251 -18.71 -4.79 -1.34
C LYS A 251 -19.16 -5.16 0.09
N GLY A 252 -18.98 -6.42 0.50
CA GLY A 252 -19.41 -6.97 1.78
C GLY A 252 -18.66 -6.41 2.98
N THR A 253 -19.17 -6.69 4.18
CA THR A 253 -18.62 -6.11 5.43
C THR A 253 -17.62 -7.03 6.12
N VAL A 254 -16.57 -6.45 6.72
CA VAL A 254 -15.61 -7.15 7.58
C VAL A 254 -15.33 -6.29 8.81
N THR A 255 -15.57 -6.84 9.99
CA THR A 255 -15.33 -6.19 11.27
C THR A 255 -14.25 -6.92 12.05
N LEU A 256 -13.23 -6.20 12.54
CA LEU A 256 -12.23 -6.69 13.48
C LEU A 256 -12.55 -6.09 14.86
N THR A 257 -12.94 -6.93 15.82
CA THR A 257 -13.33 -6.52 17.18
C THR A 257 -12.37 -7.10 18.22
N ASN A 258 -11.66 -6.25 18.97
CA ASN A 258 -10.65 -6.68 19.95
C ASN A 258 -9.57 -7.59 19.30
N VAL A 259 -8.97 -7.13 18.22
CA VAL A 259 -7.97 -7.88 17.44
C VAL A 259 -6.58 -7.25 17.59
N SER A 260 -5.55 -8.06 17.81
CA SER A 260 -4.14 -7.65 17.75
C SER A 260 -3.46 -8.34 16.58
N ILE A 261 -2.88 -7.57 15.66
CA ILE A 261 -2.06 -8.06 14.54
C ILE A 261 -0.60 -7.77 14.86
N GLU A 262 0.13 -8.81 15.24
CA GLU A 262 1.52 -8.75 15.69
C GLU A 262 2.46 -9.20 14.59
N ASN A 263 3.57 -8.49 14.40
CA ASN A 263 4.61 -8.80 13.41
C ASN A 263 4.07 -9.00 11.99
N GLY A 264 2.94 -8.39 11.66
CA GLY A 264 2.27 -8.51 10.38
C GLY A 264 1.52 -7.24 10.02
N LYS A 265 0.85 -7.32 8.87
CA LYS A 265 0.10 -6.22 8.26
C LYS A 265 -1.36 -6.62 8.07
N LEU A 266 -2.26 -5.64 8.03
CA LEU A 266 -3.62 -5.82 7.52
C LEU A 266 -3.66 -5.39 6.06
N PHE A 267 -3.94 -6.32 5.15
CA PHE A 267 -4.18 -6.05 3.75
C PHE A 267 -5.68 -5.95 3.47
N VAL A 268 -6.09 -4.87 2.82
CA VAL A 268 -7.48 -4.58 2.46
C VAL A 268 -7.57 -4.53 0.92
N PHE A 269 -7.91 -5.66 0.33
CA PHE A 269 -8.11 -5.83 -1.11
C PHE A 269 -9.59 -5.92 -1.52
N GLY A 270 -10.46 -6.21 -0.56
CA GLY A 270 -11.92 -6.18 -0.70
C GLY A 270 -12.58 -5.20 0.26
N GLY A 271 -13.89 -5.01 0.09
CA GLY A 271 -14.70 -4.03 0.80
C GLY A 271 -15.39 -3.03 -0.15
N GLY A 272 -16.28 -2.21 0.41
CA GLY A 272 -16.95 -1.10 -0.27
C GLY A 272 -17.14 0.08 0.68
N SER A 273 -18.09 0.96 0.38
CA SER A 273 -18.28 2.21 1.13
C SER A 273 -18.76 2.05 2.58
N ASN A 274 -19.05 0.84 3.06
CA ASN A 274 -19.51 0.57 4.44
C ASN A 274 -18.81 -0.65 5.08
N SER A 275 -17.68 -1.09 4.54
CA SER A 275 -17.25 -2.47 4.75
C SER A 275 -16.30 -2.72 5.90
N VAL A 276 -15.18 -1.99 6.00
CA VAL A 276 -14.07 -2.41 6.87
C VAL A 276 -14.09 -1.62 8.17
N LYS A 277 -14.24 -2.33 9.29
CA LYS A 277 -14.34 -1.72 10.62
C LYS A 277 -13.27 -2.28 11.54
N LEU A 278 -12.50 -1.39 12.14
CA LEU A 278 -11.51 -1.69 13.17
C LEU A 278 -12.06 -1.19 14.49
N ASN A 279 -12.46 -2.09 15.39
CA ASN A 279 -12.97 -1.76 16.71
C ASN A 279 -12.06 -2.39 17.77
N ASN A 280 -11.41 -1.55 18.59
CA ASN A 280 -10.36 -1.97 19.53
C ASN A 280 -9.29 -2.86 18.86
N THR A 281 -8.90 -2.52 17.64
CA THR A 281 -7.92 -3.30 16.87
C THR A 281 -6.57 -2.61 16.86
N LYS A 282 -5.50 -3.35 17.17
CA LYS A 282 -4.12 -2.87 17.13
C LYS A 282 -3.41 -3.46 15.93
N VAL A 283 -2.84 -2.62 15.08
CA VAL A 283 -2.09 -3.04 13.90
C VAL A 283 -1.03 -2.00 13.56
N LYS A 284 0.19 -2.48 13.26
CA LYS A 284 1.28 -1.59 12.87
C LYS A 284 1.05 -0.98 11.49
N GLU A 285 0.75 -1.81 10.50
CA GLU A 285 0.58 -1.34 9.13
C GLU A 285 -0.71 -1.86 8.52
N VAL A 286 -1.50 -0.95 7.95
CA VAL A 286 -2.68 -1.25 7.15
C VAL A 286 -2.39 -0.85 5.71
N TYR A 287 -2.63 -1.75 4.77
CA TYR A 287 -2.39 -1.55 3.35
C TYR A 287 -3.71 -1.68 2.58
N VAL A 288 -4.16 -0.59 1.95
CA VAL A 288 -5.45 -0.51 1.24
C VAL A 288 -5.20 -0.43 -0.27
N ALA A 289 -5.58 -1.49 -0.99
CA ALA A 289 -5.45 -1.59 -2.45
C ALA A 289 -6.63 -2.39 -3.03
N ASN A 290 -7.83 -1.87 -2.82
CA ASN A 290 -9.04 -2.47 -3.38
C ASN A 290 -9.25 -1.97 -4.82
N MET A 291 -8.98 -2.86 -5.77
CA MET A 291 -9.16 -2.62 -7.20
C MET A 291 -10.45 -3.23 -7.77
N VAL A 292 -11.37 -3.67 -6.91
CA VAL A 292 -12.63 -4.34 -7.31
C VAL A 292 -13.89 -3.53 -7.03
N SER A 293 -13.80 -2.56 -6.12
CA SER A 293 -14.89 -1.63 -5.81
C SER A 293 -14.46 -0.20 -6.07
N GLU A 294 -15.42 0.71 -6.22
CA GLU A 294 -15.16 2.13 -6.46
C GLU A 294 -14.42 2.81 -5.30
N LYS A 295 -14.71 2.41 -4.05
CA LYS A 295 -14.16 3.03 -2.84
C LYS A 295 -14.32 2.12 -1.63
N VAL A 296 -13.27 2.00 -0.82
CA VAL A 296 -13.34 1.35 0.50
C VAL A 296 -13.55 2.39 1.59
N ARG A 297 -14.45 2.11 2.54
CA ARG A 297 -14.49 2.83 3.82
C ARG A 297 -13.82 2.01 4.91
N LEU A 298 -12.82 2.61 5.56
CA LEU A 298 -12.14 2.11 6.73
C LEU A 298 -12.56 2.92 7.97
N SER A 299 -13.39 2.30 8.82
CA SER A 299 -13.86 2.86 10.10
C SER A 299 -12.87 2.47 11.20
N ILE A 300 -12.39 3.45 11.96
CA ILE A 300 -11.43 3.24 13.05
C ILE A 300 -12.09 3.70 14.35
N GLU A 301 -12.40 2.74 15.21
CA GLU A 301 -13.35 2.87 16.32
C GLU A 301 -12.76 2.34 17.63
N GLY A 302 -13.41 2.68 18.75
CA GLY A 302 -12.97 2.28 20.08
C GLY A 302 -11.56 2.78 20.39
N LYS A 303 -10.70 1.90 20.91
CA LYS A 303 -9.28 2.12 21.20
C LYS A 303 -8.36 1.55 20.11
N SER A 304 -8.80 1.57 18.86
CA SER A 304 -8.00 1.05 17.75
C SER A 304 -6.74 1.88 17.53
N GLU A 305 -5.63 1.22 17.22
CA GLU A 305 -4.32 1.85 16.98
C GLU A 305 -3.81 1.40 15.60
N VAL A 306 -3.64 2.36 14.69
CA VAL A 306 -3.02 2.18 13.37
C VAL A 306 -1.78 3.05 13.29
N GLU A 307 -0.59 2.44 13.33
CA GLU A 307 0.67 3.19 13.29
C GLU A 307 0.95 3.74 11.88
N HIS A 308 0.69 2.97 10.83
CA HIS A 308 0.89 3.40 9.45
C HIS A 308 -0.20 2.87 8.53
N LEU A 309 -0.88 3.77 7.82
CA LEU A 309 -1.86 3.44 6.80
C LEU A 309 -1.31 3.78 5.42
N ILE A 310 -1.18 2.79 4.55
CA ILE A 310 -0.77 2.93 3.16
C ILE A 310 -2.01 2.82 2.28
N VAL A 311 -2.31 3.86 1.51
CA VAL A 311 -3.48 3.95 0.63
C VAL A 311 -3.00 3.98 -0.82
N ILE A 312 -3.34 2.92 -1.55
CA ILE A 312 -3.05 2.76 -2.98
C ILE A 312 -4.28 3.04 -3.81
N SER A 313 -5.46 2.57 -3.39
CA SER A 313 -6.73 2.72 -4.12
C SER A 313 -7.62 3.83 -3.52
N PRO A 314 -8.72 4.24 -4.19
CA PRO A 314 -9.71 5.15 -3.60
C PRO A 314 -10.23 4.66 -2.24
N ALA A 315 -10.27 5.55 -1.25
CA ALA A 315 -10.62 5.20 0.13
C ALA A 315 -11.26 6.37 0.91
N SER A 316 -12.10 6.03 1.88
CA SER A 316 -12.53 6.90 2.98
C SER A 316 -11.96 6.35 4.29
N VAL A 317 -11.14 7.13 4.99
CA VAL A 317 -10.56 6.77 6.29
C VAL A 317 -11.24 7.62 7.35
N GLU A 318 -11.96 6.98 8.27
CA GLU A 318 -12.80 7.67 9.24
C GLU A 318 -12.46 7.21 10.66
N GLN A 319 -11.82 8.10 11.40
CA GLN A 319 -11.67 7.99 12.84
C GLN A 319 -13.01 8.36 13.49
N ILE A 320 -13.67 7.38 14.10
CA ILE A 320 -14.99 7.55 14.72
C ILE A 320 -14.87 7.85 16.20
N SER A 321 -13.87 7.28 16.87
CA SER A 321 -13.65 7.41 18.31
C SER A 321 -12.46 8.31 18.60
N ASN A 322 -12.60 9.22 19.56
CA ASN A 322 -11.50 10.07 20.03
C ASN A 322 -10.38 9.24 20.72
N ASP A 323 -10.70 8.05 21.22
CA ASP A 323 -9.73 7.14 21.84
C ASP A 323 -8.94 6.29 20.84
N SER A 324 -9.32 6.33 19.55
CA SER A 324 -8.59 5.65 18.49
C SER A 324 -7.48 6.53 17.92
N ASN A 325 -6.48 5.92 17.30
CA ASN A 325 -5.31 6.62 16.78
C ASN A 325 -4.95 6.14 15.36
N VAL A 326 -4.72 7.10 14.46
CA VAL A 326 -4.06 6.89 13.17
C VAL A 326 -2.82 7.78 13.13
N LYS A 327 -1.63 7.19 13.19
CA LYS A 327 -0.41 7.99 13.36
C LYS A 327 0.08 8.57 12.03
N TYR A 328 0.36 7.71 11.04
CA TYR A 328 0.83 8.14 9.72
C TYR A 328 -0.05 7.61 8.59
N ILE A 329 -0.24 8.42 7.55
CA ILE A 329 -0.93 8.03 6.31
C ILE A 329 0.00 8.29 5.13
N THR A 330 0.18 7.30 4.26
CA THR A 330 0.92 7.42 3.01
C THR A 330 0.00 7.11 1.84
N ILE A 331 -0.10 8.04 0.90
CA ILE A 331 -0.88 7.87 -0.33
C ILE A 331 0.11 7.76 -1.48
N LYS A 332 0.17 6.61 -2.15
CA LYS A 332 1.14 6.36 -3.22
C LYS A 332 0.51 5.57 -4.37
N ASP A 333 1.18 5.58 -5.52
CA ASP A 333 0.81 4.76 -6.66
C ASP A 333 1.51 3.40 -6.60
N GLU A 334 0.90 2.39 -7.22
CA GLU A 334 1.61 1.20 -7.69
C GLU A 334 1.62 1.20 -9.23
N LEU A 335 2.61 0.52 -9.81
CA LEU A 335 3.00 0.61 -11.25
C LEU A 335 1.85 0.43 -12.27
N SER A 336 0.71 -0.14 -11.86
CA SER A 336 -0.47 -0.39 -12.70
C SER A 336 -1.54 0.70 -12.65
N GLU A 337 -1.50 1.64 -11.70
CA GLU A 337 -2.57 2.63 -11.50
C GLU A 337 -2.18 4.02 -12.05
N LYS A 338 -2.79 4.40 -13.18
CA LYS A 338 -2.61 5.73 -13.82
C LYS A 338 -3.79 6.68 -13.59
N ILE A 339 -4.76 6.29 -12.77
CA ILE A 339 -6.04 6.98 -12.65
C ILE A 339 -6.04 7.90 -11.43
N ALA A 340 -6.63 9.09 -11.59
CA ALA A 340 -6.88 9.97 -10.47
C ALA A 340 -7.72 9.26 -9.41
N LYS A 341 -7.22 9.17 -8.19
CA LYS A 341 -7.92 8.55 -7.06
C LYS A 341 -8.41 9.58 -6.07
N GLU A 342 -9.59 9.34 -5.54
CA GLU A 342 -10.17 10.15 -4.48
C GLU A 342 -9.91 9.49 -3.12
N VAL A 343 -9.23 10.22 -2.25
CA VAL A 343 -8.97 9.80 -0.87
C VAL A 343 -9.61 10.82 0.06
N VAL A 344 -10.49 10.35 0.95
CA VAL A 344 -11.12 11.17 1.98
C VAL A 344 -10.55 10.76 3.33
N ILE A 345 -10.03 11.72 4.09
CA ILE A 345 -9.49 11.50 5.44
C ILE A 345 -10.27 12.35 6.43
N LYS A 346 -10.99 11.67 7.32
CA LYS A 346 -11.64 12.22 8.51
C LYS A 346 -10.97 11.62 9.74
N ALA A 347 -9.74 12.06 10.02
CA ALA A 347 -8.93 11.51 11.09
C ALA A 347 -7.88 12.53 11.53
N ASN A 348 -7.55 12.50 12.82
CA ASN A 348 -6.40 13.21 13.36
C ASN A 348 -5.15 12.35 13.18
N CYS A 349 -4.04 12.94 12.73
CA CYS A 349 -2.80 12.20 12.50
C CYS A 349 -1.53 13.07 12.62
N GLU A 350 -0.40 12.42 12.87
CA GLU A 350 0.91 13.09 12.95
C GLU A 350 1.48 13.44 11.57
N GLY A 351 1.14 12.66 10.54
CA GLY A 351 1.71 12.85 9.21
C GLY A 351 0.85 12.26 8.10
N ILE A 352 0.68 13.03 7.03
CA ILE A 352 0.16 12.57 5.74
C ILE A 352 1.22 12.83 4.68
N HIS A 353 1.63 11.77 3.97
CA HIS A 353 2.62 11.84 2.91
C HIS A 353 1.97 11.44 1.59
N VAL A 354 2.03 12.33 0.61
CA VAL A 354 1.44 12.14 -0.72
C VAL A 354 2.56 11.96 -1.73
N TYR A 355 2.65 10.77 -2.31
CA TYR A 355 3.55 10.40 -3.41
C TYR A 355 2.80 10.16 -4.72
N SER A 356 1.46 10.08 -4.66
CA SER A 356 0.62 9.73 -5.79
C SER A 356 0.40 10.90 -6.76
N ASN A 357 0.42 10.60 -8.05
CA ASN A 357 0.05 11.55 -9.10
C ASN A 357 -1.46 11.67 -9.24
N ASN A 358 -1.94 12.88 -9.58
CA ASN A 358 -3.34 13.18 -9.87
C ASN A 358 -4.33 12.78 -8.76
N VAL A 359 -3.86 12.63 -7.53
CA VAL A 359 -4.72 12.29 -6.39
C VAL A 359 -5.57 13.49 -5.97
N LYS A 360 -6.84 13.24 -5.67
CA LYS A 360 -7.73 14.17 -4.99
C LYS A 360 -7.82 13.77 -3.52
N LEU A 361 -7.05 14.45 -2.67
CA LEU A 361 -7.06 14.25 -1.23
C LEU A 361 -8.00 15.27 -0.57
N ASN A 362 -9.04 14.78 0.11
CA ASN A 362 -9.96 15.62 0.86
C ASN A 362 -9.79 15.34 2.36
N LEU A 363 -9.30 16.34 3.10
CA LEU A 363 -9.31 16.34 4.55
C LEU A 363 -10.64 16.93 5.02
N THR A 364 -11.36 16.22 5.90
CA THR A 364 -12.66 16.66 6.42
C THR A 364 -12.67 16.58 7.94
N SER A 365 -12.84 17.71 8.64
CA SER A 365 -12.84 17.74 10.11
C SER A 365 -11.60 17.06 10.74
N SER A 366 -10.44 17.23 10.12
CA SER A 366 -9.18 16.56 10.49
C SER A 366 -8.20 17.53 11.14
N ASN A 367 -7.44 17.06 12.14
CA ASN A 367 -6.28 17.77 12.68
C ASN A 367 -5.00 17.00 12.31
N VAL A 368 -4.16 17.61 11.48
CA VAL A 368 -2.96 16.98 10.94
C VAL A 368 -1.73 17.76 11.35
N LYS A 369 -0.71 17.11 11.90
CA LYS A 369 0.53 17.83 12.25
C LYS A 369 1.38 18.14 11.01
N ASN A 370 1.64 17.16 10.16
CA ASN A 370 2.44 17.37 8.95
C ASN A 370 1.71 16.82 7.72
N LEU A 371 1.61 17.61 6.67
CA LEU A 371 1.12 17.20 5.36
C LEU A 371 2.19 17.50 4.33
N VAL A 372 2.72 16.46 3.68
CA VAL A 372 3.79 16.59 2.69
C VAL A 372 3.31 16.04 1.35
N ALA A 373 3.29 16.89 0.32
CA ALA A 373 3.27 16.44 -1.07
C ALA A 373 4.71 16.31 -1.56
N SER A 374 5.14 15.07 -1.87
CA SER A 374 6.50 14.76 -2.34
C SER A 374 6.72 15.24 -3.76
N ASP A 375 7.98 15.44 -4.12
CA ASP A 375 8.49 15.66 -5.47
C ASP A 375 8.01 14.64 -6.52
N LEU A 376 7.59 13.44 -6.09
CA LEU A 376 7.02 12.40 -6.94
C LEU A 376 5.53 12.58 -7.23
N ALA A 377 4.80 13.36 -6.42
CA ALA A 377 3.36 13.58 -6.56
C ALA A 377 3.08 14.77 -7.47
N LYS A 378 2.62 14.58 -8.71
CA LYS A 378 2.28 15.68 -9.62
C LYS A 378 0.79 15.76 -9.90
N GLY A 379 0.28 16.97 -10.11
CA GLY A 379 -1.11 17.18 -10.49
C GLY A 379 -2.13 16.83 -9.40
N TYR A 380 -1.67 16.68 -8.15
CA TYR A 380 -2.56 16.43 -7.02
C TYR A 380 -3.46 17.65 -6.75
N GLU A 381 -4.61 17.38 -6.15
CA GLU A 381 -5.49 18.38 -5.55
C GLU A 381 -5.72 17.99 -4.08
N ILE A 382 -5.26 18.82 -3.15
CA ILE A 382 -5.48 18.63 -1.72
C ILE A 382 -6.47 19.69 -1.24
N SER A 383 -7.59 19.26 -0.69
CA SER A 383 -8.64 20.12 -0.17
C SER A 383 -8.78 19.95 1.35
N LEU A 384 -8.70 21.05 2.08
CA LEU A 384 -8.96 21.12 3.52
C LEU A 384 -10.38 21.65 3.72
N ASN A 385 -11.24 20.83 4.33
CA ASN A 385 -12.61 21.17 4.67
C ASN A 385 -12.80 21.10 6.19
N SER A 386 -13.03 22.25 6.82
CA SER A 386 -13.11 22.39 8.27
C SER A 386 -11.99 21.66 9.02
N SER A 387 -10.76 21.72 8.49
CA SER A 387 -9.59 20.96 8.95
C SER A 387 -8.45 21.88 9.36
N LYS A 388 -7.60 21.42 10.28
CA LYS A 388 -6.42 22.15 10.75
C LYS A 388 -5.16 21.38 10.40
N VAL A 389 -4.17 22.06 9.82
CA VAL A 389 -2.87 21.48 9.54
C VAL A 389 -1.76 22.35 10.11
N GLU A 390 -0.85 21.80 10.93
CA GLU A 390 0.25 22.60 11.49
C GLU A 390 1.27 22.95 10.41
N ASN A 391 1.80 21.95 9.69
CA ASN A 391 2.80 22.14 8.65
C ASN A 391 2.33 21.52 7.34
N VAL A 392 2.25 22.33 6.28
CA VAL A 392 2.04 21.87 4.91
C VAL A 392 3.32 22.13 4.12
N GLU A 393 3.88 21.09 3.52
CA GLU A 393 5.03 21.19 2.63
C GLU A 393 4.68 20.63 1.24
N ILE A 394 4.87 21.44 0.21
CA ILE A 394 4.65 21.02 -1.19
C ILE A 394 5.96 21.03 -1.97
N ASN A 395 6.34 19.86 -2.51
CA ASN A 395 7.59 19.62 -3.23
C ASN A 395 7.42 19.44 -4.75
N SER A 396 6.23 19.72 -5.28
CA SER A 396 5.87 19.48 -6.67
C SER A 396 4.61 20.25 -7.06
N THR A 397 4.38 20.41 -8.36
CA THR A 397 3.22 21.11 -8.92
C THR A 397 1.92 20.40 -8.55
N GLY A 398 1.00 21.16 -7.96
CA GLY A 398 -0.36 20.71 -7.63
C GLY A 398 -1.22 21.86 -7.13
N LYS A 399 -2.39 21.52 -6.59
CA LYS A 399 -3.40 22.46 -6.14
C LYS A 399 -3.73 22.23 -4.67
N ILE A 400 -3.75 23.29 -3.87
CA ILE A 400 -4.23 23.30 -2.49
C ILE A 400 -5.49 24.16 -2.41
N ASN A 401 -6.57 23.63 -1.83
CA ASN A 401 -7.78 24.36 -1.53
C ASN A 401 -8.01 24.38 -0.01
N VAL A 402 -8.32 25.55 0.55
CA VAL A 402 -8.54 25.74 1.99
C VAL A 402 -9.88 26.45 2.20
N ASP A 403 -10.87 25.74 2.74
CA ASP A 403 -12.19 26.32 3.01
C ASP A 403 -12.14 27.37 4.13
N LYS A 404 -13.19 28.20 4.23
CA LYS A 404 -13.31 29.27 5.25
C LYS A 404 -13.16 28.81 6.71
N ASN A 405 -13.36 27.51 6.98
CA ASN A 405 -13.31 26.93 8.32
C ASN A 405 -11.99 26.19 8.59
N SER A 406 -11.06 26.18 7.63
CA SER A 406 -9.79 25.49 7.72
C SER A 406 -8.66 26.42 8.07
N GLU A 407 -7.61 25.84 8.67
CA GLU A 407 -6.40 26.55 9.05
C GLU A 407 -5.14 25.79 8.63
N ILE A 408 -4.16 26.52 8.10
CA ILE A 408 -2.77 26.08 7.95
C ILE A 408 -1.89 26.99 8.82
N ALA A 409 -1.15 26.44 9.79
CA ALA A 409 -0.26 27.26 10.61
C ALA A 409 1.01 27.68 9.85
N LYS A 410 1.62 26.75 9.12
CA LYS A 410 2.77 27.02 8.25
C LYS A 410 2.63 26.30 6.91
N LEU A 411 2.72 27.08 5.82
CA LEU A 411 2.83 26.57 4.46
C LEU A 411 4.26 26.78 3.95
N THR A 412 4.86 25.73 3.38
CA THR A 412 6.16 25.81 2.71
C THR A 412 6.04 25.30 1.29
N VAL A 413 6.30 26.19 0.32
CA VAL A 413 6.26 25.89 -1.10
C VAL A 413 7.69 25.76 -1.62
N GLN A 414 8.15 24.54 -1.82
CA GLN A 414 9.54 24.24 -2.16
C GLN A 414 9.85 24.55 -3.62
N ALA A 415 11.13 24.73 -3.96
CA ALA A 415 11.57 25.20 -5.27
C ALA A 415 11.07 24.37 -6.48
N LEU A 416 10.81 23.07 -6.27
CA LEU A 416 10.30 22.15 -7.31
C LEU A 416 8.78 22.27 -7.53
N ALA A 417 8.05 22.97 -6.66
CA ALA A 417 6.60 23.16 -6.75
C ALA A 417 6.21 24.31 -7.69
N LYS A 418 6.90 24.45 -8.83
CA LYS A 418 6.62 25.50 -9.81
C LYS A 418 5.16 25.43 -10.29
N ASP A 419 4.55 26.60 -10.52
CA ASP A 419 3.18 26.73 -11.03
C ASP A 419 2.09 26.14 -10.09
N ALA A 420 2.44 25.84 -8.83
CA ALA A 420 1.45 25.36 -7.86
C ALA A 420 0.40 26.44 -7.56
N THR A 421 -0.84 26.00 -7.34
CA THR A 421 -1.99 26.86 -7.08
C THR A 421 -2.49 26.68 -5.65
N ILE A 422 -2.67 27.79 -4.93
CA ILE A 422 -3.27 27.82 -3.59
C ILE A 422 -4.53 28.68 -3.64
N ASN A 423 -5.68 28.07 -3.38
CA ASN A 423 -6.95 28.75 -3.21
C ASN A 423 -7.33 28.69 -1.73
N SER A 424 -7.49 29.84 -1.08
CA SER A 424 -7.79 29.91 0.35
C SER A 424 -8.88 30.92 0.64
N GLU A 425 -9.98 30.43 1.18
CA GLU A 425 -10.99 31.20 1.94
C GLU A 425 -10.72 31.13 3.45
N GLY A 426 -9.91 30.15 3.88
CA GLY A 426 -9.53 29.94 5.28
C GLY A 426 -8.27 30.69 5.70
N ASN A 427 -7.78 30.35 6.90
CA ASN A 427 -6.64 31.02 7.53
C ASN A 427 -5.32 30.30 7.21
N ILE A 428 -4.37 30.97 6.56
CA ILE A 428 -2.99 30.50 6.44
C ILE A 428 -2.11 31.49 7.21
N LYS A 429 -1.56 31.09 8.35
CA LYS A 429 -0.86 32.02 9.26
C LYS A 429 0.47 32.49 8.70
N THR A 430 1.29 31.57 8.21
CA THR A 430 2.60 31.87 7.62
C THR A 430 2.81 31.08 6.34
N ALA A 431 3.45 31.69 5.35
CA ALA A 431 3.85 31.02 4.12
C ALA A 431 5.28 31.39 3.69
N ASP A 432 6.12 30.37 3.49
CA ASP A 432 7.45 30.46 2.92
C ASP A 432 7.42 29.97 1.47
N ILE A 433 7.67 30.85 0.48
CA ILE A 433 7.58 30.53 -0.95
C ILE A 433 8.95 30.55 -1.62
N TYR A 434 9.41 29.38 -2.05
CA TYR A 434 10.70 29.18 -2.73
C TYR A 434 10.61 28.81 -4.22
N ALA A 435 9.41 28.49 -4.72
CA ALA A 435 9.15 28.21 -6.12
C ALA A 435 8.72 29.44 -6.91
N ASP A 436 8.86 29.34 -8.23
CA ASP A 436 8.47 30.36 -9.19
C ASP A 436 7.01 30.16 -9.65
N GLN A 437 6.38 31.27 -10.06
CA GLN A 437 5.04 31.30 -10.67
C GLN A 437 3.93 30.69 -9.79
N ILE A 438 4.03 30.84 -8.48
CA ILE A 438 3.00 30.40 -7.55
C ILE A 438 1.76 31.28 -7.68
N VAL A 439 0.60 30.66 -7.83
CA VAL A 439 -0.70 31.36 -7.91
C VAL A 439 -1.43 31.20 -6.60
N VAL A 440 -1.73 32.32 -5.93
CA VAL A 440 -2.55 32.37 -4.72
C VAL A 440 -3.81 33.17 -5.01
N ASN A 441 -4.99 32.56 -4.89
CA ASN A 441 -6.29 33.23 -5.14
C ASN A 441 -6.28 34.05 -6.45
N ASN A 442 -5.85 33.42 -7.55
CA ASN A 442 -5.69 34.01 -8.89
C ASN A 442 -4.65 35.14 -9.02
N LYS A 443 -3.77 35.35 -8.04
CA LYS A 443 -2.65 36.31 -8.10
C LYS A 443 -1.31 35.59 -8.07
N THR A 444 -0.38 35.97 -8.94
CA THR A 444 0.98 35.42 -8.93
C THR A 444 1.82 36.04 -7.80
N VAL A 445 2.51 35.20 -7.02
CA VAL A 445 3.37 35.61 -5.91
C VAL A 445 4.85 35.38 -6.29
N LYS A 446 5.72 36.34 -5.94
CA LYS A 446 7.16 36.24 -6.21
C LYS A 446 7.86 35.36 -5.18
N LYS A 447 8.88 34.64 -5.64
CA LYS A 447 9.81 33.86 -4.81
C LYS A 447 10.50 34.71 -3.75
N GLY A 448 10.73 34.13 -2.57
CA GLY A 448 11.46 34.78 -1.46
C GLY A 448 10.60 35.67 -0.58
N THR A 449 9.28 35.69 -0.80
CA THR A 449 8.34 36.44 0.03
C THR A 449 7.96 35.59 1.24
N ASN A 450 8.22 36.07 2.46
CA ASN A 450 7.51 35.59 3.64
C ASN A 450 6.16 36.31 3.63
N VAL A 451 5.09 35.58 3.35
CA VAL A 451 3.77 36.18 3.15
C VAL A 451 2.93 35.90 4.38
N GLU A 452 2.51 36.95 5.09
CA GLU A 452 1.28 36.89 5.88
C GLU A 452 0.10 37.00 4.90
N LEU A 453 -0.56 35.88 4.59
CA LEU A 453 -1.54 35.80 3.50
C LEU A 453 -2.79 36.68 3.70
N LYS A 454 -3.01 37.21 4.92
CA LYS A 454 -3.98 38.28 5.16
C LYS A 454 -3.71 39.54 4.33
N GLU A 455 -2.44 39.87 4.06
CA GLU A 455 -2.08 41.07 3.28
C GLU A 455 -2.39 40.95 1.78
N ILE A 456 -2.37 39.73 1.22
CA ILE A 456 -2.71 39.48 -0.20
C ILE A 456 -4.22 39.60 -0.46
N LEU A 457 -5.04 39.34 0.57
CA LEU A 457 -6.50 39.40 0.54
C LEU A 457 -7.03 40.83 0.68
N GLU A 458 -6.33 41.72 1.40
CA GLU A 458 -6.82 43.08 1.69
C GLU A 458 -6.34 44.16 0.71
N GLY A 459 -5.43 43.86 -0.22
CA GLY A 459 -5.03 44.83 -1.25
C GLY A 459 -4.41 46.12 -0.69
N LYS A 460 -3.63 46.04 0.40
CA LYS A 460 -2.80 47.16 0.84
C LYS A 460 -1.38 47.01 0.33
N THR A 461 -1.13 47.54 -0.87
CA THR A 461 0.21 47.95 -1.26
C THR A 461 0.62 49.12 -0.37
N SER A 462 1.54 48.88 0.55
CA SER A 462 2.36 49.95 1.12
C SER A 462 3.36 50.39 0.07
N GLU A 463 3.00 51.39 -0.74
CA GLU A 463 3.96 52.14 -1.54
C GLU A 463 4.91 52.88 -0.59
N ASN A 464 6.16 52.43 -0.53
CA ASN A 464 7.20 53.22 0.10
C ASN A 464 7.60 54.34 -0.87
N GLN A 465 7.04 55.53 -0.67
CA GLN A 465 7.48 56.74 -1.35
C GLN A 465 8.93 57.06 -0.97
N ALA A 466 9.79 57.09 -1.97
CA ALA A 466 11.01 57.88 -1.94
C ALA A 466 11.07 58.73 -3.21
N GLN A 467 10.52 59.95 -3.13
CA GLN A 467 10.97 61.06 -3.97
C GLN A 467 12.31 61.56 -3.41
N ASN A 468 13.33 61.73 -4.25
CA ASN A 468 13.55 62.98 -5.00
C ASN A 468 14.92 62.98 -5.72
N SER A 469 14.91 63.50 -6.97
CA SER A 469 15.95 64.30 -7.67
C SER A 469 17.41 63.80 -7.73
N SER A 470 18.19 63.88 -8.82
CA SER A 470 18.06 64.56 -10.12
C SER A 470 19.29 64.22 -10.99
N SER A 471 19.06 64.01 -12.29
CA SER A 471 19.93 64.29 -13.47
C SER A 471 21.46 64.27 -13.35
N THR A 472 22.16 63.53 -14.22
CA THR A 472 22.74 64.07 -15.47
C THR A 472 23.43 62.98 -16.31
N ASN A 473 23.70 63.35 -17.55
CA ASN A 473 23.90 62.59 -18.78
C ASN A 473 25.37 62.19 -19.03
N SER A 474 25.56 61.34 -20.06
CA SER A 474 26.75 61.20 -20.94
C SER A 474 27.78 60.09 -20.65
N GLY A 475 27.94 59.20 -21.65
CA GLY A 475 29.24 59.10 -22.33
C GLY A 475 30.06 57.81 -22.17
N SER A 476 30.04 56.99 -23.23
CA SER A 476 31.23 56.47 -23.92
C SER A 476 32.10 55.35 -23.30
N VAL A 477 31.83 54.11 -23.75
CA VAL A 477 32.67 53.27 -24.64
C VAL A 477 34.22 53.35 -24.52
N SER A 478 34.76 52.20 -24.05
CA SER A 478 35.99 51.47 -24.47
C SER A 478 37.38 52.11 -24.23
N GLN A 479 38.47 51.39 -23.92
CA GLN A 479 39.16 50.38 -24.72
C GLN A 479 40.49 49.98 -24.02
N ILE A 480 41.00 48.76 -24.33
CA ILE A 480 42.42 48.41 -24.61
C ILE A 480 43.38 48.29 -23.38
N THR A 481 43.70 47.05 -22.94
CA THR A 481 44.86 46.19 -23.31
C THR A 481 46.24 46.80 -22.98
N SER A 482 47.20 46.13 -22.34
CA SER A 482 47.93 44.96 -22.85
C SER A 482 49.15 44.66 -21.94
N GLY A 483 49.52 43.37 -21.87
CA GLY A 483 50.89 42.81 -21.78
C GLY A 483 51.73 43.05 -20.51
N SER A 484 52.72 42.24 -20.13
CA SER A 484 53.19 40.90 -20.50
C SER A 484 54.48 40.63 -19.69
N THR A 485 54.66 39.41 -19.18
CA THR A 485 55.95 38.66 -19.00
C THR A 485 57.12 39.29 -18.20
N SER A 486 57.78 38.67 -17.21
CA SER A 486 58.53 37.40 -17.29
C SER A 486 59.24 37.06 -15.95
N LEU A 487 59.46 35.74 -15.71
CA LEU A 487 60.57 35.00 -15.02
C LEU A 487 61.38 35.65 -13.86
N ALA A 488 61.89 34.98 -12.81
CA ALA A 488 61.93 33.60 -12.31
C ALA A 488 62.64 33.59 -10.92
N THR A 489 62.55 32.45 -10.19
CA THR A 489 63.56 31.79 -9.30
C THR A 489 63.13 31.42 -7.87
N ASN A 490 63.15 30.10 -7.64
CA ASN A 490 63.53 29.26 -6.49
C ASN A 490 63.16 29.62 -5.03
N GLY A 491 62.62 28.61 -4.33
CA GLY A 491 62.68 28.51 -2.87
C GLY A 491 61.73 27.47 -2.27
N SER A 492 62.26 26.29 -1.93
CA SER A 492 61.60 25.16 -1.28
C SER A 492 61.11 25.43 0.16
N GLY A 493 59.96 24.86 0.53
CA GLY A 493 59.54 24.72 1.94
C GLY A 493 58.18 24.03 2.10
N GLN A 494 58.18 22.77 2.54
CA GLN A 494 56.98 22.04 2.98
C GLN A 494 56.44 22.62 4.30
N ALA A 495 55.13 22.89 4.35
CA ALA A 495 54.31 22.72 5.56
C ALA A 495 52.83 22.61 5.17
N SER A 496 52.20 21.51 5.59
CA SER A 496 50.77 21.27 5.52
C SER A 496 49.99 22.18 6.48
N THR A 497 48.82 22.70 6.07
CA THR A 497 47.49 22.44 6.69
C THR A 497 46.45 23.46 6.20
N GLY A 498 45.28 22.95 5.78
CA GLY A 498 43.98 23.59 6.03
C GLY A 498 43.45 24.61 5.00
N SER A 499 43.01 24.15 3.83
CA SER A 499 41.98 24.88 3.08
C SER A 499 40.60 24.29 3.38
N THR A 500 39.81 25.05 4.15
CA THR A 500 38.38 24.80 4.35
C THR A 500 37.68 24.95 3.01
N GLN A 501 37.36 23.83 2.34
CA GLN A 501 36.41 23.86 1.24
C GLN A 501 35.01 24.10 1.82
N THR A 502 34.51 25.33 1.66
CA THR A 502 33.10 25.65 1.83
C THR A 502 32.30 24.89 0.78
N ILE A 503 31.79 23.71 1.13
CA ILE A 503 30.84 22.98 0.30
C ILE A 503 29.49 23.71 0.43
N THR A 504 29.08 24.38 -0.64
CA THR A 504 27.78 25.05 -0.71
C THR A 504 26.67 24.00 -0.56
N LYS A 505 25.63 24.28 0.25
CA LYS A 505 24.50 23.35 0.54
C LYS A 505 23.87 22.71 -0.70
N VAL A 506 24.01 23.32 -1.88
CA VAL A 506 23.56 22.82 -3.18
C VAL A 506 24.34 21.57 -3.64
N GLN A 507 25.65 21.47 -3.37
CA GLN A 507 26.46 20.30 -3.74
C GLN A 507 26.23 19.11 -2.80
N ALA A 508 25.95 19.36 -1.52
CA ALA A 508 25.53 18.33 -0.59
C ALA A 508 24.14 17.76 -0.97
N ALA A 509 23.21 18.61 -1.41
CA ALA A 509 21.91 18.18 -1.93
C ALA A 509 22.04 17.36 -3.23
N ALA A 510 22.92 17.76 -4.15
CA ALA A 510 23.18 17.01 -5.39
C ALA A 510 23.79 15.62 -5.13
N GLN A 511 24.66 15.48 -4.13
CA GLN A 511 25.24 14.18 -3.75
C GLN A 511 24.24 13.27 -3.02
N VAL A 512 23.28 13.83 -2.27
CA VAL A 512 22.18 13.05 -1.66
C VAL A 512 21.19 12.60 -2.73
N VAL A 513 20.84 13.45 -3.70
CA VAL A 513 19.97 13.09 -4.84
C VAL A 513 20.62 12.00 -5.72
N SER A 514 21.93 12.08 -5.95
CA SER A 514 22.68 11.04 -6.66
C SER A 514 22.68 9.70 -5.90
N LYS A 515 22.87 9.70 -4.58
CA LYS A 515 22.82 8.47 -3.76
C LYS A 515 21.41 7.87 -3.68
N VAL A 516 20.36 8.69 -3.66
CA VAL A 516 18.96 8.22 -3.68
C VAL A 516 18.59 7.66 -5.05
N ALA A 517 19.08 8.26 -6.14
CA ALA A 517 18.89 7.72 -7.49
C ALA A 517 19.60 6.36 -7.69
N THR A 518 20.78 6.15 -7.09
CA THR A 518 21.47 4.85 -7.11
C THR A 518 20.74 3.79 -6.27
N ILE A 519 20.11 4.17 -5.16
CA ILE A 519 19.28 3.26 -4.35
C ILE A 519 17.99 2.87 -5.11
N LEU A 520 17.40 3.80 -5.86
CA LEU A 520 16.23 3.54 -6.72
C LEU A 520 16.55 2.70 -7.96
N GLN A 521 17.77 2.79 -8.51
CA GLN A 521 18.21 1.88 -9.59
C GLN A 521 18.49 0.45 -9.10
N LEU A 522 18.90 0.27 -7.84
CA LEU A 522 19.09 -1.05 -7.24
C LEU A 522 17.77 -1.74 -6.85
N LEU A 523 16.67 -0.99 -6.74
CA LEU A 523 15.32 -1.51 -6.46
C LEU A 523 14.53 -1.87 -7.73
N HIS A 524 15.04 -1.52 -8.92
CA HIS A 524 14.40 -1.82 -10.21
C HIS A 524 15.37 -2.58 -11.12
N GLY A 525 15.56 -3.87 -10.80
CA GLY A 525 16.17 -4.82 -11.73
C GLY A 525 15.27 -4.99 -12.97
N SER A 526 15.92 -5.07 -14.13
CA SER A 526 15.39 -5.15 -15.49
C SER A 526 14.27 -6.17 -15.73
#